data_AF-F0MBG3-F1
#
_entry.id   AF-F0MBG3-F1
#
_cell.length_a   1.000
_cell.length_b   1.000
_cell.length_c   1.000
_cell.angle_alpha   90.00
_cell.angle_beta   90.00
_cell.angle_gamma   90.00
#
_symmetry.space_group_name_H-M   'P 1'
#
loop_
_entity.id
_entity.type
_entity.pdbx_description
1 polymer ?
#
loop_
_entity_poly.entity_id
_entity_poly.type
_entity_poly.pdbx_seq_one_letter_code
_entity_poly.pdbx_strand_id
1 'polypeptide(L)'
;MVGAGLLVWRPRRPDLALLASVVVFMAASVGAGIYVLNHLGDGRWGGDAQAKLSPPPLSDAPVVGDFLEPLEGLLGSVTDGVNEFVDFRSALPVALDFFAAAGWALALSVPAALVVLVGNARATRRRNAEFAAYKTETEQLRDELNRVKRHVGYPADDIF
;
A
#
# COMPACT_ATOMS: atom_id res chain seq x y z
N MET A 1 2.72 -6.40 9.36
CA MET A 1 3.22 -6.35 10.75
C MET A 1 3.71 -4.98 11.21
N VAL A 2 4.11 -4.06 10.32
CA VAL A 2 4.63 -2.74 10.69
C VAL A 2 3.62 -1.86 11.44
N GLY A 3 2.35 -1.85 11.03
CA GLY A 3 1.29 -1.09 11.72
C GLY A 3 1.03 -1.54 13.16
N ALA A 4 1.02 -2.86 13.40
CA ALA A 4 0.88 -3.41 14.75
C ALA A 4 2.07 -3.05 15.65
N GLY A 5 3.29 -3.09 15.12
CA GLY A 5 4.50 -2.67 15.86
C GLY A 5 4.48 -1.20 16.27
N LEU A 6 3.98 -0.31 15.41
CA LEU A 6 3.80 1.11 15.74
C LEU A 6 2.72 1.36 16.80
N LEU A 7 1.64 0.57 16.80
CA LEU A 7 0.58 0.62 17.80
C LEU A 7 1.07 0.21 19.19
N VAL A 8 1.95 -0.79 19.27
CA VAL A 8 2.59 -1.25 20.50
C VAL A 8 3.64 -0.25 21.01
N TRP A 9 4.41 0.37 20.10
CA TRP A 9 5.49 1.29 20.48
C TRP A 9 5.01 2.72 20.76
N ARG A 10 3.87 3.15 20.19
CA ARG A 10 3.30 4.48 20.38
C ARG A 10 1.77 4.42 20.49
N PRO A 11 1.21 3.90 21.60
CA PRO A 11 -0.24 3.69 21.77
C PRO A 11 -1.08 4.97 21.70
N ARG A 12 -0.45 6.14 21.84
CA ARG A 12 -1.11 7.45 21.79
C ARG A 12 -1.41 7.98 20.38
N ARG A 13 -1.02 7.29 19.30
CA ARG A 13 -1.24 7.75 17.91
C ARG A 13 -1.62 6.60 16.95
N PRO A 14 -2.80 5.97 17.12
CA PRO A 14 -3.26 4.89 16.25
C PRO A 14 -3.34 5.31 14.77
N ASP A 15 -3.48 6.60 14.53
CA ASP A 15 -3.60 7.24 13.23
C ASP A 15 -2.34 7.06 12.38
N LEU A 16 -1.16 7.14 13.00
CA LEU A 16 0.12 6.91 12.32
C LEU A 16 0.32 5.43 11.96
N ALA A 17 -0.14 4.53 12.83
CA ALA A 17 -0.11 3.10 12.57
C ALA A 17 -1.02 2.73 11.39
N LEU A 18 -2.20 3.35 11.31
CA LEU A 18 -3.15 3.14 10.23
C LEU A 18 -2.58 3.67 8.90
N LEU A 19 -2.05 4.89 8.89
CA LEU A 19 -1.43 5.48 7.69
C LEU A 19 -0.22 4.66 7.22
N ALA A 20 0.63 4.21 8.14
CA ALA A 20 1.76 3.32 7.83
C ALA A 20 1.29 1.98 7.26
N SER A 21 0.22 1.40 7.78
CA SER A 21 -0.33 0.15 7.26
C SER A 21 -0.86 0.28 5.83
N VAL A 22 -1.49 1.41 5.50
CA VAL A 22 -1.98 1.72 4.15
C VAL A 22 -0.82 1.86 3.17
N VAL A 23 0.24 2.58 3.55
CA VAL A 23 1.44 2.75 2.71
C VAL A 23 2.14 1.41 2.47
N VAL A 24 2.28 0.58 3.49
CA VAL A 24 2.88 -0.76 3.35
C VAL A 24 2.01 -1.65 2.47
N PHE A 25 0.69 -1.61 2.62
CA PHE A 25 -0.23 -2.35 1.76
C PHE A 25 -0.11 -1.93 0.30
N MET A 26 -0.12 -0.62 0.03
CA MET A 26 0.12 -0.04 -1.31
C MET A 26 1.42 -0.58 -1.95
N ALA A 27 2.54 -0.48 -1.23
CA ALA A 27 3.82 -0.94 -1.74
C ALA A 27 3.83 -2.46 -2.00
N ALA A 28 3.23 -3.24 -1.11
CA ALA A 28 3.11 -4.69 -1.27
C ALA A 28 2.22 -5.08 -2.46
N SER A 29 1.09 -4.39 -2.67
CA SER A 29 0.19 -4.64 -3.80
C SER A 29 0.86 -4.33 -5.14
N VAL A 30 1.63 -3.23 -5.23
CA VAL A 30 2.42 -2.90 -6.43
C VAL A 30 3.48 -3.97 -6.69
N GLY A 31 4.23 -4.36 -5.65
CA GLY A 31 5.26 -5.41 -5.77
C GLY A 31 4.67 -6.77 -6.19
N ALA A 32 3.53 -7.15 -5.62
CA ALA A 32 2.83 -8.38 -5.99
C ALA A 32 2.33 -8.34 -7.44
N GLY A 33 1.79 -7.19 -7.89
CA GLY A 33 1.36 -7.02 -9.28
C GLY A 33 2.52 -7.18 -10.27
N ILE A 34 3.67 -6.57 -9.99
CA ILE A 34 4.88 -6.74 -10.82
C ILE A 34 5.36 -8.20 -10.81
N TYR A 35 5.31 -8.87 -9.65
CA TYR A 35 5.74 -10.26 -9.52
C TYR A 35 4.86 -11.22 -10.33
N VAL A 36 3.54 -11.06 -10.26
CA VAL A 36 2.57 -11.84 -11.06
C VAL A 36 2.79 -11.58 -12.55
N LEU A 37 3.01 -10.32 -12.94
CA LEU A 37 3.30 -9.95 -14.33
C LEU A 37 4.61 -10.53 -14.87
N ASN A 38 5.55 -10.87 -13.98
CA ASN A 38 6.81 -11.53 -14.36
C ASN A 38 6.71 -13.07 -14.40
N HIS A 39 5.60 -13.66 -13.95
CA HIS A 39 5.44 -15.12 -13.82
C HIS A 39 4.14 -15.64 -14.47
N LEU A 40 3.67 -15.00 -15.55
CA LEU A 40 2.41 -15.37 -16.22
C LEU A 40 2.34 -16.83 -16.71
N GLY A 41 3.46 -17.42 -17.10
CA GLY A 41 3.52 -18.79 -17.62
C GLY A 41 3.62 -19.90 -16.56
N ASP A 42 3.64 -19.54 -15.28
CA ASP A 42 3.69 -20.53 -14.19
C ASP A 42 2.28 -21.06 -13.90
N GLY A 43 2.12 -22.38 -13.89
CA GLY A 43 0.84 -23.07 -13.72
C GLY A 43 0.03 -22.64 -12.49
N ARG A 44 0.71 -22.15 -11.44
CA ARG A 44 0.06 -21.61 -10.24
C ARG A 44 -0.78 -20.35 -10.47
N TRP A 45 -0.59 -19.65 -11.60
CA TRP A 45 -1.26 -18.39 -11.95
C TRP A 45 -2.18 -18.49 -13.17
N GLY A 46 -2.32 -19.68 -13.78
CA GLY A 46 -3.23 -19.91 -14.91
C GLY A 46 -2.63 -20.59 -16.13
N GLY A 47 -1.30 -20.75 -16.21
CA GLY A 47 -0.59 -21.31 -17.38
C GLY A 47 -0.90 -22.78 -17.73
N ASP A 48 -1.59 -23.51 -16.84
CA ASP A 48 -2.01 -24.90 -17.08
C ASP A 48 -3.52 -25.02 -17.42
N ALA A 49 -4.26 -23.91 -17.48
CA ALA A 49 -5.71 -23.92 -17.68
C ALA A 49 -6.15 -24.30 -19.10
N GLN A 50 -5.24 -24.25 -20.08
CA GLN A 50 -5.48 -24.63 -21.47
C GLN A 50 -4.39 -25.58 -21.97
N ALA A 51 -4.79 -26.60 -22.72
CA ALA A 51 -3.87 -27.59 -23.28
C ALA A 51 -2.88 -26.89 -24.23
N LYS A 52 -1.60 -26.93 -23.89
CA LYS A 52 -0.52 -26.38 -24.71
C LYS A 52 -0.45 -27.15 -26.03
N LEU A 53 -0.34 -26.41 -27.12
CA LEU A 53 -0.14 -27.00 -28.43
C LEU A 53 1.30 -27.53 -28.49
N SER A 54 1.47 -28.76 -28.96
CA SER A 54 2.78 -29.31 -29.30
C SER A 54 2.94 -29.28 -30.81
N PRO A 55 4.11 -28.85 -31.33
CA PRO A 55 4.35 -28.90 -32.76
C PRO A 55 4.31 -30.36 -33.25
N PRO A 56 3.78 -30.62 -34.46
CA PRO A 56 3.78 -31.95 -35.04
C PRO A 56 5.23 -32.37 -35.38
N PRO A 57 5.65 -33.62 -35.08
CA PRO A 57 6.98 -34.10 -35.47
C PRO A 57 6.99 -34.35 -36.98
N LEU A 58 7.65 -33.47 -37.73
CA LEU A 58 7.71 -33.54 -39.20
C LEU A 58 9.05 -34.15 -39.69
N SER A 59 10.08 -34.10 -38.85
CA SER A 59 11.39 -34.74 -39.01
C SER A 59 11.35 -36.27 -38.93
N ASP A 60 10.36 -36.85 -38.24
CA ASP A 60 10.13 -38.30 -38.17
C ASP A 60 9.52 -38.89 -39.47
N ALA A 61 9.25 -38.05 -40.48
CA ALA A 61 8.68 -38.50 -41.75
C ALA A 61 9.74 -39.19 -42.64
N PRO A 62 9.52 -40.45 -43.08
CA PRO A 62 10.48 -41.13 -43.93
C PRO A 62 10.63 -40.40 -45.27
N VAL A 63 11.89 -40.23 -45.72
CA VAL A 63 12.33 -39.65 -47.02
C VAL A 63 12.40 -38.11 -47.11
N VAL A 64 11.57 -37.37 -46.38
CA VAL A 64 11.54 -35.88 -46.44
C VAL A 64 11.79 -35.19 -45.11
N GLY A 65 11.99 -35.95 -44.02
CA GLY A 65 12.22 -35.41 -42.67
C GLY A 65 13.30 -34.32 -42.60
N ASP A 66 14.48 -34.57 -43.18
CA ASP A 66 15.60 -33.61 -43.18
C ASP A 66 15.27 -32.29 -43.92
N PHE A 67 14.36 -32.32 -44.91
CA PHE A 67 13.92 -31.12 -45.62
C PHE A 67 12.80 -30.37 -44.88
N LEU A 68 12.12 -31.04 -43.97
CA LEU A 68 11.02 -30.49 -43.17
C LEU A 68 11.48 -29.97 -41.81
N GLU A 69 12.71 -30.23 -41.41
CA GLU A 69 13.31 -29.75 -40.15
C GLU A 69 13.25 -28.20 -40.01
N PRO A 70 13.56 -27.38 -41.04
CA PRO A 70 13.41 -25.92 -40.92
C PRO A 70 11.95 -25.49 -40.78
N LEU A 71 11.03 -26.24 -41.39
CA LEU A 71 9.59 -25.97 -41.32
C LEU A 71 9.02 -26.38 -39.96
N GLU A 72 9.51 -27.48 -39.37
CA GLU A 72 9.22 -27.90 -38.00
C GLU A 72 9.70 -26.86 -36.99
N GLY A 73 10.91 -26.31 -37.17
CA GLY A 73 11.41 -25.21 -36.34
C GLY A 73 10.55 -23.94 -36.43
N LEU A 74 10.08 -23.58 -37.63
CA LEU A 74 9.15 -22.47 -37.81
C LEU A 74 7.79 -22.74 -37.15
N LEU A 75 7.23 -23.94 -37.32
CA LEU A 75 5.99 -24.36 -36.66
C LEU A 75 6.14 -24.41 -35.14
N GLY A 76 7.28 -24.86 -34.62
CA GLY A 76 7.65 -24.80 -33.21
C GLY A 76 7.61 -23.38 -32.70
N SER A 77 8.30 -22.45 -33.37
CA SER A 77 8.32 -21.03 -32.97
C SER A 77 6.94 -20.36 -32.99
N VAL A 78 6.09 -20.70 -33.97
CA VAL A 78 4.70 -20.20 -34.03
C VAL A 78 3.86 -20.80 -32.92
N THR A 79 4.06 -22.09 -32.64
CA THR A 79 3.34 -22.81 -31.57
C THR A 79 3.72 -22.26 -30.20
N ASP A 80 5.00 -21.97 -29.97
CA ASP A 80 5.49 -21.34 -28.75
C ASP A 80 4.89 -19.94 -28.57
N GLY A 81 4.84 -19.11 -29.63
CA GLY A 81 4.20 -17.80 -29.56
C GLY A 81 2.68 -17.86 -29.32
N VAL A 82 1.99 -18.86 -29.87
CA VAL A 82 0.56 -19.10 -29.61
C VAL A 82 0.34 -19.54 -28.16
N ASN A 83 1.18 -20.42 -27.63
CA ASN A 83 1.12 -20.86 -26.24
C ASN A 83 1.38 -19.68 -25.28
N GLU A 84 2.33 -18.80 -25.57
CA GLU A 84 2.60 -17.61 -24.75
C GLU A 84 1.41 -16.61 -24.76
N PHE A 85 0.72 -16.46 -25.89
CA PHE A 85 -0.50 -15.66 -25.95
C PHE A 85 -1.68 -16.29 -25.18
N VAL A 86 -1.81 -17.61 -25.22
CA VAL A 86 -2.80 -18.36 -24.44
C VAL A 86 -2.53 -18.22 -22.95
N ASP A 87 -1.27 -18.33 -22.53
CA ASP A 87 -0.84 -18.10 -21.15
C ASP A 87 -1.18 -16.66 -20.73
N PHE A 88 -0.87 -15.66 -21.56
CA PHE A 88 -1.22 -14.27 -21.31
C PHE A 88 -2.73 -14.05 -21.13
N ARG A 89 -3.53 -14.63 -22.04
CA ARG A 89 -4.99 -14.55 -22.01
C ARG A 89 -5.59 -15.23 -20.78
N SER A 90 -5.01 -16.35 -20.35
CA SER A 90 -5.48 -17.11 -19.18
C SER A 90 -5.17 -16.41 -17.86
N ALA A 91 -4.03 -15.72 -17.78
CA ALA A 91 -3.62 -14.95 -16.60
C ALA A 91 -4.28 -13.55 -16.52
N LEU A 92 -4.78 -13.01 -17.64
CA LEU A 92 -5.47 -11.72 -17.71
C LEU A 92 -6.65 -11.59 -16.72
N PRO A 93 -7.62 -12.52 -16.63
CA PRO A 93 -8.71 -12.43 -15.67
C PRO A 93 -8.22 -12.47 -14.21
N VAL A 94 -7.24 -13.31 -13.90
CA VAL A 94 -6.65 -13.41 -12.55
C VAL A 94 -5.98 -12.09 -12.15
N ALA A 95 -5.22 -11.49 -13.07
CA ALA A 95 -4.60 -10.19 -12.84
C ALA A 95 -5.66 -9.09 -12.66
N LEU A 96 -6.71 -9.08 -13.49
CA LEU A 96 -7.80 -8.10 -13.41
C LEU A 96 -8.58 -8.21 -12.09
N ASP A 97 -8.85 -9.42 -11.61
CA ASP A 97 -9.50 -9.65 -10.31
C ASP A 97 -8.62 -9.15 -9.15
N PHE A 98 -7.31 -9.37 -9.22
CA PHE A 98 -6.35 -8.83 -8.27
C PHE A 98 -6.32 -7.30 -8.28
N PHE A 99 -6.27 -6.68 -9.46
CA PHE A 99 -6.31 -5.22 -9.61
C PHE A 99 -7.65 -4.63 -9.17
N ALA A 100 -8.77 -5.32 -9.41
CA ALA A 100 -10.07 -4.91 -8.92
C ALA A 100 -10.12 -4.95 -7.39
N ALA A 101 -9.67 -6.04 -6.77
CA ALA A 101 -9.61 -6.17 -5.32
C ALA A 101 -8.68 -5.13 -4.69
N ALA A 102 -7.49 -4.93 -5.27
CA ALA A 102 -6.54 -3.90 -4.83
C ALA A 102 -7.11 -2.49 -5.01
N GLY A 103 -7.82 -2.24 -6.12
CA GLY A 103 -8.50 -0.99 -6.41
C GLY A 103 -9.60 -0.67 -5.39
N TRP A 104 -10.40 -1.66 -5.01
CA TRP A 104 -11.39 -1.51 -3.94
C TRP A 104 -10.76 -1.25 -2.57
N ALA A 105 -9.68 -1.96 -2.24
CA ALA A 105 -8.93 -1.69 -1.02
C ALA A 105 -8.38 -0.25 -0.99
N LEU A 106 -7.88 0.25 -2.12
CA LEU A 106 -7.44 1.62 -2.28
C LEU A 106 -8.59 2.62 -2.07
N ALA A 107 -9.71 2.37 -2.75
CA ALA A 107 -10.90 3.22 -2.73
C ALA A 107 -11.49 3.34 -1.33
N LEU A 108 -11.38 2.30 -0.50
CA LEU A 108 -11.79 2.33 0.90
C LEU A 108 -10.72 2.95 1.83
N SER A 109 -9.43 2.76 1.53
CA SER A 109 -8.35 3.26 2.39
C SER A 109 -8.22 4.78 2.41
N VAL A 110 -8.44 5.44 1.26
CA VAL A 110 -8.36 6.91 1.13
C VAL A 110 -9.40 7.64 2.00
N PRO A 111 -10.71 7.34 1.92
CA PRO A 111 -11.71 7.99 2.77
C PRO A 111 -11.50 7.64 4.24
N ALA A 112 -11.10 6.41 4.58
CA ALA A 112 -10.75 6.07 5.96
C ALA A 112 -9.59 6.93 6.49
N ALA A 113 -8.55 7.14 5.69
CA ALA A 113 -7.44 8.01 6.06
C ALA A 113 -7.88 9.48 6.25
N LEU A 114 -8.79 9.97 5.41
CA LEU A 114 -9.35 11.32 5.55
C LEU A 114 -10.17 11.49 6.84
N VAL A 115 -11.00 10.51 7.19
CA VAL A 115 -11.80 10.55 8.44
C VAL A 115 -10.86 10.63 9.65
N VAL A 116 -9.81 9.81 9.66
CA VAL A 116 -8.79 9.83 10.71
C VAL A 116 -8.07 11.18 10.78
N LEU A 117 -7.67 11.73 9.63
CA LEU A 117 -7.00 13.03 9.55
C LEU A 117 -7.87 14.17 10.10
N VAL A 118 -9.15 14.20 9.72
CA VAL A 118 -10.12 15.22 10.18
C VAL A 118 -10.36 15.09 11.68
N GLY A 119 -10.55 13.86 12.18
CA GLY A 119 -10.71 13.60 13.62
C GLY A 119 -9.52 14.14 14.43
N ASN A 120 -8.30 13.87 13.97
CA ASN A 120 -7.08 14.34 14.59
C ASN A 120 -6.89 15.84 14.55
N ALA A 121 -7.17 16.47 13.40
CA ALA A 121 -7.10 17.92 13.27
C ALA A 121 -8.07 18.59 14.26
N ARG A 122 -9.27 18.02 14.43
CA ARG A 122 -10.27 18.53 15.38
C ARG A 122 -9.84 18.34 16.83
N ALA A 123 -9.32 17.16 17.19
CA ALA A 123 -8.82 16.90 18.55
C ALA A 123 -7.63 17.80 18.91
N THR A 124 -6.72 18.02 17.97
CA THR A 124 -5.56 18.91 18.15
C THR A 124 -6.00 20.37 18.32
N ARG A 125 -6.98 20.83 17.53
CA ARG A 125 -7.56 22.17 17.70
C ARG A 125 -8.19 22.36 19.07
N ARG A 126 -8.93 21.37 19.59
CA ARG A 126 -9.52 21.43 20.93
C ARG A 126 -8.45 21.55 22.02
N ARG A 127 -7.42 20.70 21.98
CA ARG A 127 -6.31 20.75 22.94
C ARG A 127 -5.57 22.09 22.91
N ASN A 128 -5.38 22.68 21.73
CA ASN A 128 -4.75 23.99 21.62
C ASN A 128 -5.63 25.12 22.20
N ALA A 129 -6.96 25.03 22.03
CA ALA A 129 -7.88 25.99 22.62
C ALA A 129 -7.92 25.88 24.16
N GLU A 130 -7.94 24.67 24.69
CA GLU A 130 -7.84 24.42 26.14
C GLU A 130 -6.53 24.95 26.71
N PHE A 131 -5.40 24.68 26.04
CA PHE A 131 -4.09 25.19 26.44
C PHE A 131 -4.02 26.72 26.40
N ALA A 132 -4.62 27.35 25.39
CA ALA A 132 -4.70 28.80 25.30
C ALA A 132 -5.53 29.38 26.45
N ALA A 133 -6.66 28.76 26.81
CA ALA A 133 -7.48 29.18 27.94
C ALA A 133 -6.71 29.09 29.27
N TYR A 134 -6.02 27.97 29.52
CA TYR A 134 -5.17 27.82 30.70
C TYR A 134 -4.05 28.86 30.76
N LYS A 135 -3.43 29.17 29.62
CA LYS A 135 -2.39 30.20 29.56
C LYS A 135 -2.93 31.56 29.98
N THR A 136 -4.08 31.96 29.46
CA THR A 136 -4.74 33.23 29.84
C THR A 136 -5.06 33.27 31.34
N GLU A 137 -5.56 32.17 31.90
CA GLU A 137 -5.85 32.08 33.34
C GLU A 137 -4.58 32.22 34.19
N THR A 138 -3.47 31.57 33.78
CA THR A 138 -2.18 31.71 34.48
C THR A 138 -1.61 33.12 34.39
N GLU A 139 -1.78 33.81 33.26
CA GLU A 139 -1.35 35.20 33.08
C GLU A 139 -2.18 36.14 33.98
N GLN A 140 -3.50 35.93 34.05
CA GLN A 140 -4.37 36.69 34.95
C GLN A 140 -4.02 36.48 36.42
N LEU A 141 -3.83 35.23 36.85
CA LEU A 141 -3.41 34.89 38.22
C LEU A 141 -2.05 35.50 38.56
N ARG A 142 -1.11 35.54 37.61
CA ARG A 142 0.20 36.18 37.78
C ARG A 142 0.05 37.69 38.01
N ASP A 143 -0.83 38.35 37.26
CA ASP A 143 -1.09 39.78 37.39
C ASP A 143 -1.80 40.13 38.70
N GLU A 144 -2.78 39.32 39.10
CA GLU A 144 -3.46 39.45 40.40
C GLU A 144 -2.48 39.26 41.56
N LEU A 145 -1.61 38.25 41.49
CA LEU A 145 -0.57 38.04 42.49
C LEU A 145 0.41 39.22 42.56
N ASN A 146 0.84 39.75 41.42
CA ASN A 146 1.70 40.93 41.35
C ASN A 146 1.02 42.19 41.93
N ARG A 147 -0.30 42.32 41.76
CA ARG A 147 -1.07 43.41 42.35
C ARG A 147 -1.15 43.26 43.87
N VAL A 148 -1.41 42.05 44.38
CA VAL A 148 -1.43 41.76 45.82
C VAL A 148 -0.06 41.96 46.45
N LYS A 149 1.02 41.48 45.82
CA LYS A 149 2.40 41.70 46.29
C LYS A 149 2.73 43.18 46.44
N ARG A 150 2.38 43.99 45.42
CA ARG A 150 2.56 45.45 45.48
C ARG A 150 1.74 46.09 46.59
N HIS A 151 0.53 45.61 46.84
CA HIS A 151 -0.33 46.13 47.90
C HIS A 151 0.21 45.82 49.31
N VAL A 152 0.85 44.66 49.50
CA VAL A 152 1.43 44.22 50.78
C VAL A 152 2.86 44.76 50.99
N GLY A 153 3.45 45.42 49.99
CA GLY A 153 4.79 46.01 50.09
C GLY A 153 5.94 45.01 49.90
N TYR A 154 5.68 43.89 49.22
CA TYR A 154 6.72 42.90 48.90
C TYR A 154 7.69 43.45 47.82
N PRO A 155 9.02 43.32 47.97
CA PRO A 155 9.98 43.72 46.94
C PRO A 155 9.81 42.89 45.67
N ALA A 156 9.95 43.53 44.50
CA ALA A 156 9.68 42.92 43.20
C ALA A 156 10.77 41.94 42.72
N ASP A 157 11.93 41.87 43.39
CA ASP A 157 13.15 41.26 42.85
C ASP A 157 13.52 39.86 43.39
N ASP A 158 12.80 39.34 44.38
CA ASP A 158 12.99 37.96 44.82
C ASP A 158 12.00 37.07 44.07
N ILE A 159 12.40 36.47 42.93
CA ILE A 159 12.40 35.02 42.58
C ILE A 159 12.83 34.89 41.10
N PHE A 160 14.05 34.37 40.86
CA PHE A 160 14.46 33.72 39.60
C PHE A 160 14.03 32.25 39.62
#